data_AF-A0A1T4LML4-F1
#
_entry.id   AF-A0A1T4LML4-F1
#
_cell.length_a   1.000
_cell.length_b   1.000
_cell.length_c   1.000
_cell.angle_alpha   90.00
_cell.angle_beta   90.00
_cell.angle_gamma   90.00
#
_symmetry.space_group_name_H-M   'P 1'
#
loop_
_entity.id
_entity.type
_entity.pdbx_description
1 polymer ?
#
loop_
_entity_poly.entity_id
_entity_poly.type
_entity_poly.pdbx_seq_one_letter_code
_entity_poly.pdbx_strand_id
1 'polypeptide(L)'
;MMKKAAFLAFLLHILGSVLCAEIFFSGFAGAKFDFDSKKDSSDFDPQLKIQSFFAGQLNISSNTIVHGEFSLKTDDIIENSLFKETPAYFQIDELSIVHRQQLLSATNYISFFVGTYEPIGSDIFLRRQFGIQPISSRITESWLGLAGSIIYPLFGVGGADIVHFDSYPIATGVYIYVNHELDDCYVFNAAYRFACVYRFFTLDITAGIGVPLESSNYDDAFIVVDKVYWRGGFNMLIGNAYTTSLFIQGGISDIPFTKRDEKFEFDEEKTYLLFEPRFRGKKCQVDVTAFSLPEDTVKDFIFINDTLGMNINIYTDNLYFKNKMFLFGINASLTFPDKNFSHLGTPADLFDDYSIAAAPYLELKLFNGELHSMFQMNFTDIMDSDWYKAFKISIGYKSQF
;
A
#
# COMPACT_ATOMS: atom_id res chain seq x y z
N MET A 1 -3.12 -48.38 15.41
CA MET A 1 -3.70 -48.28 14.06
C MET A 1 -5.01 -47.48 14.01
N MET A 2 -5.99 -47.76 14.87
CA MET A 2 -7.31 -47.08 14.89
C MET A 2 -7.27 -45.55 14.98
N LYS A 3 -6.34 -44.95 15.77
CA LYS A 3 -6.21 -43.49 15.91
C LYS A 3 -5.73 -42.79 14.61
N LYS A 4 -4.84 -43.42 13.85
CA LYS A 4 -4.36 -42.88 12.56
C LYS A 4 -5.44 -42.99 11.48
N ALA A 5 -6.19 -44.08 11.47
CA ALA A 5 -7.31 -44.27 10.54
C ALA A 5 -8.48 -43.31 10.84
N ALA A 6 -8.79 -43.07 12.12
CA ALA A 6 -9.80 -42.08 12.52
C ALA A 6 -9.37 -40.64 12.18
N PHE A 7 -8.09 -40.30 12.38
CA PHE A 7 -7.54 -39.01 11.97
C PHE A 7 -7.56 -38.82 10.45
N LEU A 8 -7.21 -39.87 9.69
CA LEU A 8 -7.26 -39.85 8.23
C LEU A 8 -8.70 -39.76 7.70
N ALA A 9 -9.63 -40.48 8.32
CA ALA A 9 -11.06 -40.42 7.99
C ALA A 9 -11.67 -39.06 8.35
N PHE A 10 -11.27 -38.45 9.46
CA PHE A 10 -11.65 -37.08 9.82
C PHE A 10 -11.09 -36.05 8.83
N LEU A 11 -9.82 -36.18 8.42
CA LEU A 11 -9.21 -35.36 7.37
C LEU A 11 -9.93 -35.53 6.02
N LEU A 12 -10.22 -36.76 5.61
CA LEU A 12 -10.98 -37.07 4.40
C LEU A 12 -12.43 -36.59 4.46
N HIS A 13 -13.04 -36.54 5.65
CA HIS A 13 -14.38 -36.01 5.84
C HIS A 13 -14.39 -34.48 5.79
N ILE A 14 -13.41 -33.81 6.39
CA ILE A 14 -13.19 -32.37 6.24
C ILE A 14 -12.93 -32.04 4.78
N LEU A 15 -11.94 -32.69 4.14
CA LEU A 15 -11.63 -32.53 2.72
C LEU A 15 -12.86 -32.81 1.83
N GLY A 16 -13.62 -33.87 2.11
CA GLY A 16 -14.83 -34.23 1.38
C GLY A 16 -15.99 -33.25 1.57
N SER A 17 -16.13 -32.64 2.76
CA SER A 17 -17.15 -31.62 3.04
C SER A 17 -16.79 -30.24 2.49
N VAL A 18 -15.50 -29.95 2.34
CA VAL A 18 -14.97 -28.74 1.70
C VAL A 18 -15.13 -28.79 0.17
N LEU A 19 -15.09 -29.98 -0.43
CA LEU A 19 -15.23 -30.20 -1.88
C LEU A 19 -16.67 -30.08 -2.42
N CYS A 20 -17.66 -29.78 -1.59
CA CYS A 20 -19.06 -29.54 -2.01
C CYS A 20 -19.44 -28.06 -2.08
N ALA A 21 -18.50 -27.13 -1.84
CA ALA A 21 -18.74 -25.71 -2.04
C ALA A 21 -18.36 -25.30 -3.47
N GLU A 22 -19.07 -24.34 -4.05
CA GLU A 22 -18.63 -23.67 -5.28
C GLU A 22 -17.29 -22.98 -4.99
N ILE A 23 -16.20 -23.60 -5.46
CA ILE A 23 -14.87 -23.01 -5.41
C ILE A 23 -14.88 -21.85 -6.40
N PHE A 24 -14.75 -20.63 -5.88
CA PHE A 24 -14.70 -19.42 -6.69
C PHE A 24 -13.31 -18.80 -6.60
N PHE A 25 -12.73 -18.52 -7.76
CA PHE A 25 -11.48 -17.78 -7.88
C PHE A 25 -11.77 -16.42 -8.50
N SER A 26 -11.14 -15.38 -7.96
CA SER A 26 -11.01 -14.10 -8.64
C SER A 26 -9.62 -13.54 -8.41
N GLY A 27 -9.00 -12.99 -9.44
CA GLY A 27 -7.67 -12.44 -9.29
C GLY A 27 -7.31 -11.42 -10.33
N PHE A 28 -6.15 -10.82 -10.12
CA PHE A 28 -5.50 -9.87 -11.00
C PHE A 28 -4.06 -10.32 -11.22
N ALA A 29 -3.58 -10.10 -12.43
CA ALA A 29 -2.16 -10.19 -12.72
C ALA A 29 -1.79 -9.07 -13.68
N GLY A 30 -0.58 -8.58 -13.55
CA GLY A 30 -0.11 -7.51 -14.41
C GLY A 30 1.39 -7.48 -14.54
N ALA A 31 1.83 -6.71 -15.51
CA ALA A 31 3.23 -6.40 -15.73
C ALA A 31 3.37 -4.93 -16.12
N LYS A 32 4.49 -4.33 -15.73
CA LYS A 32 4.89 -2.97 -16.02
C LYS A 32 6.33 -2.93 -16.49
N PHE A 33 6.58 -2.03 -17.42
CA PHE A 33 7.89 -1.66 -17.92
C PHE A 33 8.17 -0.22 -17.50
N ASP A 34 9.28 0.00 -16.81
CA ASP A 34 9.82 1.33 -16.54
C ASP A 34 11.09 1.54 -17.36
N PHE A 35 11.11 2.61 -18.14
CA PHE A 35 12.25 3.06 -18.92
C PHE A 35 12.63 4.48 -18.49
N ASP A 36 13.84 4.65 -17.98
CA ASP A 36 14.40 5.91 -17.53
C ASP A 36 15.94 5.85 -17.66
N SER A 37 16.65 6.89 -17.22
CA SER A 37 18.10 6.88 -17.14
C SER A 37 18.55 6.85 -15.67
N LYS A 38 19.64 6.13 -15.38
CA LYS A 38 20.22 6.06 -14.03
C LYS A 38 20.59 7.47 -13.54
N LYS A 39 20.01 7.89 -12.41
CA LYS A 39 20.19 9.25 -11.87
C LYS A 39 21.61 9.51 -11.36
N ASP A 40 22.29 8.46 -10.90
CA ASP A 40 23.65 8.44 -10.37
C ASP A 40 24.74 8.36 -11.46
N SER A 41 24.37 8.16 -12.72
CA SER A 41 25.30 8.19 -13.85
C SER A 41 25.68 9.63 -14.25
N SER A 42 26.94 9.84 -14.64
CA SER A 42 27.41 11.09 -15.25
C SER A 42 27.11 11.21 -16.74
N ASP A 43 26.69 10.11 -17.37
CA ASP A 43 26.44 9.99 -18.81
C ASP A 43 25.05 9.39 -19.08
N PHE A 44 24.61 9.43 -20.35
CA PHE A 44 23.40 8.75 -20.81
C PHE A 44 23.49 7.24 -20.57
N ASP A 45 22.88 6.78 -19.47
CA ASP A 45 22.81 5.38 -19.07
C ASP A 45 21.34 4.94 -18.95
N PRO A 46 20.72 4.47 -20.05
CA PRO A 46 19.32 4.08 -20.05
C PRO A 46 19.14 2.71 -19.38
N GLN A 47 18.13 2.60 -18.52
CA GLN A 47 17.75 1.36 -17.86
C GLN A 47 16.32 0.95 -18.23
N LEU A 48 16.07 -0.36 -18.29
CA LEU A 48 14.74 -0.94 -18.46
C LEU A 48 14.48 -1.97 -17.38
N LYS A 49 13.48 -1.72 -16.52
CA LYS A 49 13.07 -2.63 -15.45
C LYS A 49 11.66 -3.16 -15.71
N ILE A 50 11.46 -4.45 -15.46
CA ILE A 50 10.15 -5.08 -15.51
C ILE A 50 9.70 -5.40 -14.09
N GLN A 51 8.47 -5.02 -13.78
CA GLN A 51 7.77 -5.43 -12.56
C GLN A 51 6.55 -6.23 -12.95
N SER A 52 6.30 -7.37 -12.31
CA SER A 52 5.07 -8.13 -12.46
C SER A 52 4.48 -8.46 -11.10
N PHE A 53 3.17 -8.67 -11.08
CA PHE A 53 2.45 -9.03 -9.87
C PHE A 53 1.31 -9.99 -10.17
N PHE A 54 0.94 -10.74 -9.14
CA PHE A 54 -0.25 -11.57 -9.10
C PHE A 54 -0.92 -11.38 -7.75
N ALA A 55 -2.23 -11.15 -7.75
CA ALA A 55 -3.04 -11.07 -6.54
C ALA A 55 -4.33 -11.83 -6.76
N GLY A 56 -4.63 -12.81 -5.92
CA GLY A 56 -5.74 -13.73 -6.12
C GLY A 56 -6.44 -14.11 -4.83
N GLN A 57 -7.76 -14.25 -4.93
CA GLN A 57 -8.61 -14.74 -3.88
C GLN A 57 -9.27 -16.06 -4.32
N LEU A 58 -9.16 -17.08 -3.47
CA LEU A 58 -9.82 -18.36 -3.61
C LEU A 58 -10.82 -18.56 -2.48
N ASN A 59 -12.10 -18.61 -2.80
CA ASN A 59 -13.15 -19.01 -1.86
C ASN A 59 -13.22 -20.54 -1.83
N ILE A 60 -12.66 -21.14 -0.78
CA ILE A 60 -12.69 -22.58 -0.55
C ILE A 60 -14.08 -23.02 -0.10
N SER A 61 -14.78 -22.16 0.64
CA SER A 61 -16.19 -22.34 0.98
C SER A 61 -16.89 -20.99 1.07
N SER A 62 -18.19 -20.98 1.37
CA SER A 62 -18.92 -19.73 1.64
C SER A 62 -18.34 -18.93 2.81
N ASN A 63 -17.57 -19.57 3.69
CA ASN A 63 -17.06 -18.99 4.94
C ASN A 63 -15.54 -19.03 5.03
N THR A 64 -14.81 -19.56 4.05
CA THR A 64 -13.35 -19.63 4.10
C THR A 64 -12.77 -19.09 2.80
N ILE A 65 -11.95 -18.07 2.94
CA ILE A 65 -11.33 -17.32 1.87
C ILE A 65 -9.81 -17.46 2.04
N VAL A 66 -9.10 -17.74 0.95
CA VAL A 66 -7.63 -17.70 0.91
C VAL A 66 -7.21 -16.61 -0.05
N HIS A 67 -6.23 -15.80 0.36
CA HIS A 67 -5.64 -14.74 -0.43
C HIS A 67 -4.16 -15.04 -0.66
N GLY A 68 -3.68 -14.81 -1.89
CA GLY A 68 -2.25 -14.75 -2.19
C GLY A 68 -1.90 -13.57 -3.09
N GLU A 69 -0.90 -12.79 -2.68
CA GLU A 69 -0.29 -11.70 -3.44
C GLU A 69 1.23 -11.94 -3.56
N PHE A 70 1.75 -11.80 -4.79
CA PHE A 70 3.16 -11.99 -5.13
C PHE A 70 3.61 -10.93 -6.12
N SER A 71 4.89 -10.56 -6.04
CA SER A 71 5.51 -9.62 -6.95
C SER A 71 6.89 -10.08 -7.41
N LEU A 72 7.29 -9.64 -8.59
CA LEU A 72 8.60 -9.89 -9.18
C LEU A 72 9.12 -8.60 -9.81
N LYS A 73 10.40 -8.29 -9.59
CA LYS A 73 11.08 -7.10 -10.12
C LYS A 73 12.43 -7.50 -10.71
N THR A 74 12.66 -7.18 -11.98
CA THR A 74 13.96 -7.43 -12.62
C THR A 74 14.96 -6.31 -12.29
N ASP A 75 16.24 -6.64 -12.36
CA ASP A 75 17.30 -5.65 -12.57
C ASP A 75 17.21 -5.03 -13.98
N ASP A 76 18.15 -4.15 -14.30
CA ASP A 76 18.24 -3.52 -15.62
C ASP A 76 18.51 -4.57 -16.71
N ILE A 77 17.54 -4.69 -17.62
CA ILE A 77 17.58 -5.62 -18.74
C ILE A 77 18.49 -5.11 -19.87
N ILE A 78 18.69 -3.79 -19.99
CA ILE A 78 19.54 -3.21 -21.04
C ILE A 78 21.00 -3.56 -20.78
N GLU A 79 21.44 -3.44 -19.52
CA GLU A 79 22.83 -3.72 -19.10
C GLU A 79 23.29 -5.14 -19.48
N ASN A 80 22.41 -6.14 -19.30
CA ASN A 80 22.72 -7.54 -19.59
C ASN A 80 22.39 -7.98 -21.03
N SER A 81 21.79 -7.11 -21.85
CA SER A 81 21.13 -7.41 -23.14
C SER A 81 19.78 -8.12 -23.00
N LEU A 82 18.80 -7.67 -23.79
CA LEU A 82 17.41 -8.15 -23.84
C LEU A 82 17.23 -9.67 -23.99
N PHE A 83 18.24 -10.38 -24.49
CA PHE A 83 18.17 -11.82 -24.79
C PHE A 83 19.01 -12.67 -23.84
N LYS A 84 19.57 -12.10 -22.77
CA LYS A 84 20.32 -12.83 -21.76
C LYS A 84 19.57 -12.87 -20.43
N GLU A 85 20.01 -13.79 -19.57
CA GLU A 85 19.52 -13.89 -18.20
C GLU A 85 19.76 -12.56 -17.47
N THR A 86 18.71 -12.05 -16.81
CA THR A 86 18.75 -10.85 -15.98
C THR A 86 18.28 -11.25 -14.58
N PRO A 87 18.99 -10.88 -13.50
CA PRO A 87 18.54 -11.15 -12.14
C PRO A 87 17.15 -10.54 -11.87
N ALA A 88 16.39 -11.19 -10.99
CA ALA A 88 15.09 -10.71 -10.56
C ALA A 88 14.84 -11.07 -9.08
N TYR A 89 14.16 -10.18 -8.38
CA TYR A 89 13.74 -10.33 -6.99
C TYR A 89 12.29 -10.79 -6.98
N PHE A 90 12.03 -11.89 -6.29
CA PHE A 90 10.69 -12.40 -6.03
C PHE A 90 10.30 -12.09 -4.59
N GLN A 91 9.09 -11.60 -4.40
CA GLN A 91 8.54 -11.26 -3.10
C GLN A 91 7.15 -11.87 -2.92
N ILE A 92 6.92 -12.41 -1.72
CA ILE A 92 5.58 -12.79 -1.26
C ILE A 92 5.03 -11.59 -0.51
N ASP A 93 4.02 -10.93 -1.07
CA ASP A 93 3.45 -9.71 -0.52
C ASP A 93 2.42 -10.02 0.58
N GLU A 94 1.52 -10.97 0.31
CA GLU A 94 0.55 -11.46 1.29
C GLU A 94 0.21 -12.93 1.03
N LEU A 95 0.15 -13.73 2.09
CA LEU A 95 -0.58 -14.99 2.13
C LEU A 95 -1.51 -14.95 3.33
N SER A 96 -2.82 -15.05 3.11
CA SER A 96 -3.78 -15.03 4.21
C SER A 96 -4.91 -16.03 4.03
N ILE A 97 -5.46 -16.47 5.16
CA ILE A 97 -6.69 -17.25 5.22
C ILE A 97 -7.65 -16.55 6.17
N VAL A 98 -8.88 -16.34 5.72
CA VAL A 98 -9.94 -15.67 6.46
C VAL A 98 -11.11 -16.63 6.63
N HIS A 99 -11.55 -16.84 7.86
CA HIS A 99 -12.75 -17.58 8.20
C HIS A 99 -13.84 -16.64 8.69
N ARG A 100 -14.98 -16.66 8.02
CA ARG A 100 -16.15 -15.85 8.31
C ARG A 100 -17.16 -16.63 9.15
N GLN A 101 -17.51 -16.09 10.31
CA GLN A 101 -18.55 -16.62 11.18
C GLN A 101 -19.66 -15.59 11.37
N GLN A 102 -20.87 -15.94 10.95
CA GLN A 102 -22.05 -15.13 11.20
C GLN A 102 -22.44 -15.19 12.68
N LEU A 103 -22.57 -14.03 13.31
CA LEU A 103 -23.19 -13.84 14.62
C LEU A 103 -24.58 -13.18 14.41
N LEU A 104 -25.36 -13.04 15.48
CA LEU A 104 -26.76 -12.56 15.40
C LEU A 104 -26.92 -11.18 14.73
N SER A 105 -26.01 -10.24 14.97
CA SER A 105 -26.08 -8.86 14.44
C SER A 105 -24.72 -8.34 13.98
N ALA A 106 -23.80 -9.25 13.75
CA ALA A 106 -22.45 -8.98 13.32
C ALA A 106 -21.89 -10.18 12.58
N THR A 107 -20.89 -9.93 11.77
CA THR A 107 -20.09 -10.95 11.12
C THR A 107 -18.67 -10.88 11.67
N ASN A 108 -18.18 -11.99 12.20
CA ASN A 108 -16.81 -12.13 12.68
C ASN A 108 -15.92 -12.71 11.57
N TYR A 109 -14.71 -12.17 11.43
CA TYR A 109 -13.69 -12.60 10.49
C TYR A 109 -12.42 -12.91 11.26
N ILE A 110 -12.08 -14.20 11.35
CA ILE A 110 -10.83 -14.68 11.94
C ILE A 110 -9.83 -14.90 10.82
N SER A 111 -8.70 -14.22 10.88
CA SER A 111 -7.68 -14.26 9.83
C SER A 111 -6.36 -14.76 10.37
N PHE A 112 -5.62 -15.52 9.56
CA PHE A 112 -4.20 -15.80 9.75
C PHE A 112 -3.44 -15.35 8.52
N PHE A 113 -2.28 -14.72 8.72
CA PHE A 113 -1.55 -14.11 7.62
C PHE A 113 -0.04 -14.22 7.77
N VAL A 114 0.64 -14.16 6.63
CA VAL A 114 2.07 -13.97 6.44
C VAL A 114 2.22 -12.88 5.39
N GLY A 115 3.00 -11.84 5.66
CA GLY A 115 3.16 -10.70 4.74
C GLY A 115 2.51 -9.42 5.25
N THR A 116 2.23 -8.52 4.32
CA THR A 116 1.70 -7.17 4.58
C THR A 116 0.18 -7.19 4.59
N TYR A 117 -0.40 -7.76 5.65
CA TYR A 117 -1.85 -7.90 5.81
C TYR A 117 -2.51 -6.60 6.29
N GLU A 118 -3.36 -6.00 5.44
CA GLU A 118 -4.14 -4.79 5.75
C GLU A 118 -3.31 -3.67 6.44
N PRO A 119 -2.23 -3.18 5.82
CA PRO A 119 -1.29 -2.26 6.46
C PRO A 119 -1.93 -0.92 6.87
N ILE A 120 -1.29 -0.26 7.85
CA ILE A 120 -1.67 1.07 8.32
C ILE A 120 -1.47 2.08 7.18
N GLY A 121 -2.40 3.01 7.02
CA GLY A 121 -2.34 3.96 5.92
C GLY A 121 -2.70 3.36 4.55
N SER A 122 -3.30 2.16 4.49
CA SER A 122 -3.91 1.63 3.27
C SER A 122 -5.43 1.57 3.38
N ASP A 123 -6.14 1.62 2.25
CA ASP A 123 -7.60 1.47 2.19
C ASP A 123 -8.07 0.01 2.07
N ILE A 124 -7.14 -0.95 2.19
CA ILE A 124 -7.42 -2.38 2.02
C ILE A 124 -8.47 -2.86 3.01
N PHE A 125 -8.36 -2.51 4.29
CA PHE A 125 -9.34 -2.89 5.32
C PHE A 125 -10.75 -2.38 4.97
N LEU A 126 -10.85 -1.12 4.57
CA LEU A 126 -12.12 -0.51 4.16
C LEU A 126 -12.73 -1.26 2.96
N ARG A 127 -11.91 -1.61 1.97
CA ARG A 127 -12.35 -2.34 0.78
C ARG A 127 -12.77 -3.77 1.09
N ARG A 128 -12.01 -4.48 1.93
CA ARG A 128 -12.31 -5.87 2.34
C ARG A 128 -13.58 -5.97 3.19
N GLN A 129 -13.76 -5.05 4.14
CA GLN A 129 -14.88 -5.13 5.09
C GLN A 129 -16.18 -4.49 4.56
N PHE A 130 -16.08 -3.41 3.78
CA PHE A 130 -17.25 -2.65 3.31
C PHE A 130 -17.49 -2.72 1.80
N GLY A 131 -16.58 -3.29 1.02
CA GLY A 131 -16.74 -3.41 -0.44
C GLY A 131 -16.76 -2.06 -1.17
N ILE A 132 -16.14 -1.02 -0.60
CA ILE A 132 -16.11 0.31 -1.21
C ILE A 132 -15.05 0.41 -2.32
N GLN A 133 -15.20 1.42 -3.18
CA GLN A 133 -14.12 1.81 -4.09
C GLN A 133 -12.93 2.37 -3.32
N PRO A 134 -11.70 2.26 -3.87
CA PRO A 134 -10.52 2.87 -3.27
C PRO A 134 -10.74 4.36 -2.95
N ILE A 135 -10.21 4.79 -1.81
CA ILE A 135 -10.24 6.18 -1.38
C ILE A 135 -8.84 6.81 -1.37
N SER A 136 -7.79 6.01 -1.57
CA SER A 136 -6.39 6.47 -1.60
C SER A 136 -6.15 7.59 -2.60
N SER A 137 -5.12 8.39 -2.34
CA SER A 137 -4.65 9.43 -3.28
C SER A 137 -3.98 8.81 -4.50
N ARG A 138 -4.16 9.42 -5.67
CA ARG A 138 -3.47 9.01 -6.90
C ARG A 138 -1.96 9.20 -6.84
N ILE A 139 -1.43 10.15 -6.07
CA ILE A 139 0.03 10.33 -5.96
C ILE A 139 0.72 9.16 -5.26
N THR A 140 -0.04 8.44 -4.45
CA THR A 140 0.43 7.26 -3.71
C THR A 140 0.24 5.97 -4.53
N GLU A 141 -0.35 6.04 -5.73
CA GLU A 141 -0.58 4.87 -6.57
C GLU A 141 0.73 4.12 -6.85
N SER A 142 0.70 2.81 -6.62
CA SER A 142 1.77 1.86 -6.92
C SER A 142 1.27 0.83 -7.93
N TRP A 143 2.17 0.29 -8.73
CA TRP A 143 1.84 -0.73 -9.72
C TRP A 143 1.77 -2.15 -9.17
N LEU A 144 2.07 -2.33 -7.89
CA LEU A 144 2.06 -3.62 -7.21
C LEU A 144 0.67 -3.91 -6.62
N GLY A 145 0.14 -5.11 -6.90
CA GLY A 145 -0.94 -5.73 -6.14
C GLY A 145 -2.37 -5.20 -6.35
N LEU A 146 -3.26 -5.64 -5.45
CA LEU A 146 -4.66 -5.22 -5.35
C LEU A 146 -4.85 -3.90 -4.59
N ALA A 147 -3.84 -3.53 -3.79
CA ALA A 147 -3.84 -2.42 -2.88
C ALA A 147 -3.61 -1.07 -3.59
N GLY A 148 -4.28 -0.02 -3.10
CA GLY A 148 -3.67 1.30 -3.20
C GLY A 148 -2.45 1.33 -2.27
N SER A 149 -1.45 2.12 -2.63
CA SER A 149 -0.41 2.68 -1.78
C SER A 149 -0.32 2.17 -0.35
N ILE A 150 0.72 1.43 -0.06
CA ILE A 150 1.08 1.07 1.30
C ILE A 150 2.11 2.10 1.78
N ILE A 151 1.67 3.06 2.59
CA ILE A 151 2.56 4.10 3.15
C ILE A 151 3.38 3.57 4.32
N TYR A 152 2.90 2.54 4.99
CA TYR A 152 3.63 1.90 6.07
C TYR A 152 3.44 0.38 6.02
N PRO A 153 4.25 -0.32 5.20
CA PRO A 153 4.20 -1.77 5.14
C PRO A 153 4.78 -2.33 6.44
N LEU A 154 3.96 -3.05 7.19
CA LEU A 154 4.47 -3.97 8.20
C LEU A 154 4.38 -5.38 7.63
N PHE A 155 5.52 -6.00 7.36
CA PHE A 155 5.55 -7.44 7.16
C PHE A 155 5.34 -8.13 8.50
N GLY A 156 4.56 -9.22 8.57
CA GLY A 156 4.45 -9.99 9.80
C GLY A 156 3.82 -11.36 9.62
N VAL A 157 3.93 -12.18 10.66
CA VAL A 157 3.21 -13.46 10.78
C VAL A 157 2.31 -13.39 12.00
N GLY A 158 1.01 -13.59 11.81
CA GLY A 158 0.07 -13.47 12.90
C GLY A 158 -1.38 -13.77 12.56
N GLY A 159 -2.26 -13.25 13.39
CA GLY A 159 -3.70 -13.36 13.20
C GLY A 159 -4.44 -12.09 13.56
N ALA A 160 -5.66 -11.99 13.03
CA ALA A 160 -6.58 -10.91 13.30
C ALA A 160 -7.98 -11.45 13.62
N ASP A 161 -8.71 -10.75 14.48
CA ASP A 161 -10.12 -10.97 14.76
C ASP A 161 -10.87 -9.67 14.50
N ILE A 162 -11.72 -9.66 13.47
CA ILE A 162 -12.45 -8.49 13.00
C ILE A 162 -13.95 -8.73 13.15
N VAL A 163 -14.66 -7.77 13.71
CA VAL A 163 -16.12 -7.78 13.83
C VAL A 163 -16.69 -6.66 12.98
N HIS A 164 -17.47 -7.02 11.96
CA HIS A 164 -18.28 -6.10 11.16
C HIS A 164 -19.72 -6.15 11.67
N PHE A 165 -20.30 -5.02 12.05
CA PHE A 165 -21.69 -4.96 12.53
C PHE A 165 -22.66 -4.91 11.36
N ASP A 166 -23.63 -5.83 11.28
CA ASP A 166 -24.50 -5.89 10.09
C ASP A 166 -25.50 -4.71 10.03
N SER A 167 -25.81 -4.13 11.19
CA SER A 167 -26.79 -3.02 11.33
C SER A 167 -26.18 -1.63 11.22
N TYR A 168 -24.85 -1.51 11.24
CA TYR A 168 -24.14 -0.23 11.21
C TYR A 168 -22.92 -0.38 10.31
N PRO A 169 -22.59 0.59 9.44
CA PRO A 169 -21.42 0.49 8.56
C PRO A 169 -20.13 0.76 9.34
N ILE A 170 -19.84 -0.11 10.31
CA ILE A 170 -18.76 -0.04 11.29
C ILE A 170 -18.11 -1.42 11.38
N ALA A 171 -16.78 -1.42 11.47
CA ALA A 171 -15.98 -2.60 11.73
C ALA A 171 -14.89 -2.26 12.76
N THR A 172 -14.56 -3.23 13.59
CA THR A 172 -13.44 -3.14 14.53
C THR A 172 -12.61 -4.42 14.47
N GLY A 173 -11.31 -4.32 14.69
CA GLY A 173 -10.44 -5.48 14.68
C GLY A 173 -9.31 -5.39 15.68
N VAL A 174 -8.85 -6.56 16.12
CA VAL A 174 -7.63 -6.73 16.90
C VAL A 174 -6.66 -7.57 16.09
N TYR A 175 -5.40 -7.16 16.07
CA TYR A 175 -4.32 -7.81 15.35
C TYR A 175 -3.23 -8.20 16.35
N ILE A 176 -2.70 -9.42 16.22
CA ILE A 176 -1.57 -9.89 16.98
C ILE A 176 -0.61 -10.58 16.01
N TYR A 177 0.63 -10.10 15.94
CA TYR A 177 1.61 -10.64 15.00
C TYR A 177 3.04 -10.42 15.48
N VAL A 178 3.97 -11.18 14.91
CA VAL A 178 5.40 -11.03 15.13
C VAL A 178 6.05 -10.61 13.82
N ASN A 179 6.97 -9.65 13.88
CA ASN A 179 7.81 -9.27 12.74
C ASN A 179 9.29 -9.17 13.12
N HIS A 180 10.15 -9.05 12.11
CA HIS A 180 11.60 -8.98 12.25
C HIS A 180 12.15 -7.94 11.27
N GLU A 181 11.70 -6.69 11.44
CA GLU A 181 12.11 -5.54 10.59
C GLU A 181 13.03 -4.56 11.33
N LEU A 182 13.04 -4.59 12.67
CA LEU A 182 13.92 -3.76 13.48
C LEU A 182 15.15 -4.60 13.86
N ASP A 183 16.29 -4.28 13.24
CA ASP A 183 17.54 -5.05 13.27
C ASP A 183 17.83 -5.78 14.59
N ASP A 184 18.15 -7.08 14.45
CA ASP A 184 18.58 -8.06 15.46
C ASP A 184 17.54 -8.66 16.43
N CYS A 185 16.26 -8.23 16.44
CA CYS A 185 15.26 -8.87 17.31
C CYS A 185 13.88 -9.06 16.68
N TYR A 186 13.13 -10.07 17.16
CA TYR A 186 11.72 -10.21 16.84
C TYR A 186 10.92 -9.20 17.64
N VAL A 187 9.88 -8.60 17.04
CA VAL A 187 8.99 -7.66 17.74
C VAL A 187 7.59 -8.25 17.76
N PHE A 188 7.02 -8.38 18.96
CA PHE A 188 5.62 -8.73 19.15
C PHE A 188 4.76 -7.49 19.01
N ASN A 189 3.75 -7.55 18.16
CA ASN A 189 2.88 -6.42 17.87
C ASN A 189 1.44 -6.75 18.25
N ALA A 190 0.77 -5.75 18.84
CA ALA A 190 -0.66 -5.76 19.08
C ALA A 190 -1.28 -4.46 18.58
N ALA A 191 -2.31 -4.55 17.75
CA ALA A 191 -2.98 -3.38 17.19
C ALA A 191 -4.50 -3.48 17.33
N TYR A 192 -5.14 -2.33 17.50
CA TYR A 192 -6.58 -2.17 17.46
C TYR A 192 -6.95 -1.26 16.28
N ARG A 193 -8.01 -1.65 15.56
CA ARG A 193 -8.52 -0.92 14.40
C ARG A 193 -9.99 -0.62 14.56
N PHE A 194 -10.40 0.54 14.07
CA PHE A 194 -11.78 0.97 13.97
C PHE A 194 -11.99 1.62 12.61
N ALA A 195 -13.06 1.25 11.91
CA ALA A 195 -13.45 1.92 10.69
C ALA A 195 -14.97 2.10 10.57
N CYS A 196 -15.37 3.12 9.82
CA CYS A 196 -16.75 3.34 9.45
C CYS A 196 -16.90 3.92 8.03
N VAL A 197 -18.00 3.59 7.36
CA VAL A 197 -18.32 4.06 6.01
C VAL A 197 -19.74 4.61 5.96
N TYR A 198 -19.88 5.92 6.10
CA TYR A 198 -21.13 6.64 5.87
C TYR A 198 -21.11 7.31 4.48
N ARG A 199 -22.29 7.73 4.02
CA ARG A 199 -22.48 8.32 2.68
C ARG A 199 -21.53 9.47 2.32
N PHE A 200 -21.12 10.27 3.30
CA PHE A 200 -20.24 11.43 3.11
C PHE A 200 -19.08 11.45 4.11
N PHE A 201 -18.77 10.30 4.71
CA PHE A 201 -17.70 10.20 5.69
C PHE A 201 -17.19 8.78 5.74
N THR A 202 -15.92 8.59 5.39
CA THR A 202 -15.20 7.33 5.58
C THR A 202 -14.05 7.58 6.54
N LEU A 203 -13.85 6.66 7.48
CA LEU A 203 -12.77 6.72 8.45
C LEU A 203 -12.24 5.32 8.69
N ASP A 204 -10.92 5.21 8.80
CA ASP A 204 -10.20 4.03 9.24
C ASP A 204 -9.06 4.52 10.13
N ILE A 205 -9.01 4.05 11.37
CA ILE A 205 -7.97 4.39 12.34
C ILE A 205 -7.41 3.08 12.89
N THR A 206 -6.09 2.98 12.91
CA THR A 206 -5.35 1.91 13.57
C THR A 206 -4.38 2.50 14.57
N ALA A 207 -4.28 1.88 15.75
CA ALA A 207 -3.26 2.19 16.74
C ALA A 207 -2.72 0.87 17.31
N GLY A 208 -1.42 0.81 17.57
CA GLY A 208 -0.78 -0.40 18.05
C GLY A 208 0.51 -0.14 18.80
N ILE A 209 0.95 -1.20 19.47
CA ILE A 209 2.21 -1.24 20.20
C ILE A 209 3.06 -2.40 19.67
N GLY A 210 4.37 -2.19 19.65
CA GLY A 210 5.39 -3.19 19.35
C GLY A 210 6.31 -3.38 20.56
N VAL A 211 6.57 -4.62 20.93
CA VAL A 211 7.44 -4.98 22.06
C VAL A 211 8.59 -5.84 21.53
N PRO A 212 9.84 -5.35 21.55
CA PRO A 212 11.02 -6.14 21.25
C PRO A 212 11.10 -7.37 22.15
N LEU A 213 11.34 -8.51 21.52
CA LEU A 213 11.63 -9.77 22.19
C LEU A 213 13.15 -9.90 22.31
N GLU A 214 13.76 -9.09 23.18
CA GLU A 214 15.18 -9.21 23.50
C GLU A 214 15.39 -10.43 24.42
N SER A 215 16.30 -11.32 24.02
CA SER A 215 16.63 -12.55 24.76
C SER A 215 18.03 -12.54 25.40
N SER A 216 18.72 -11.41 25.43
CA SER A 216 20.08 -11.33 25.96
C SER A 216 20.16 -10.54 27.27
N ASN A 217 20.72 -11.19 28.31
CA ASN A 217 21.36 -10.64 29.52
C ASN A 217 20.73 -10.88 30.91
N TYR A 218 19.73 -11.74 31.08
CA TYR A 218 19.32 -12.15 32.43
C TYR A 218 19.03 -13.65 32.50
N ASP A 219 19.88 -14.39 33.22
CA ASP A 219 19.75 -15.84 33.44
C ASP A 219 18.40 -16.25 34.09
N ASP A 220 17.66 -15.28 34.67
CA ASP A 220 16.41 -15.48 35.41
C ASP A 220 15.16 -14.78 34.82
N ALA A 221 15.26 -14.12 33.66
CA ALA A 221 14.11 -13.40 33.07
C ALA A 221 13.72 -13.96 31.68
N PHE A 222 12.45 -14.33 31.53
CA PHE A 222 11.91 -14.86 30.26
C PHE A 222 11.75 -13.77 29.18
N ILE A 223 11.42 -12.53 29.56
CA ILE A 223 11.34 -11.34 28.69
C ILE A 223 11.66 -10.10 29.55
N VAL A 224 12.54 -9.21 29.09
CA VAL A 224 12.74 -7.87 29.65
C VAL A 224 12.21 -6.84 28.66
N VAL A 225 11.26 -6.00 29.11
CA VAL A 225 10.67 -4.94 28.27
C VAL A 225 11.14 -3.58 28.79
N ASP A 226 12.24 -3.10 28.22
CA ASP A 226 12.76 -1.75 28.52
C ASP A 226 12.29 -0.70 27.50
N LYS A 227 11.85 -1.14 26.32
CA LYS A 227 11.43 -0.33 25.19
C LYS A 227 10.12 -0.85 24.62
N VAL A 228 9.18 0.04 24.33
CA VAL A 228 7.93 -0.25 23.60
C VAL A 228 7.83 0.73 22.45
N TYR A 229 7.47 0.26 21.27
CA TYR A 229 7.19 1.09 20.11
C TYR A 229 5.71 1.39 20.02
N TRP A 230 5.36 2.65 19.72
CA TRP A 230 4.00 3.06 19.43
C TRP A 230 3.89 3.35 17.93
N ARG A 231 2.78 2.90 17.34
CA ARG A 231 2.45 3.18 15.94
C ARG A 231 0.97 3.45 15.81
N GLY A 232 0.62 4.24 14.81
CA GLY A 232 -0.78 4.50 14.52
C GLY A 232 -0.94 5.32 13.26
N GLY A 233 -2.12 5.23 12.67
CA GLY A 233 -2.42 6.00 11.48
C GLY A 233 -3.90 5.97 11.17
N PHE A 234 -4.29 6.85 10.27
CA PHE A 234 -5.66 6.98 9.84
C PHE A 234 -5.77 7.30 8.36
N ASN A 235 -6.90 6.90 7.79
CA ASN A 235 -7.40 7.31 6.48
C ASN A 235 -8.79 7.92 6.69
N MET A 236 -9.00 9.12 6.17
CA MET A 236 -10.27 9.83 6.33
C MET A 236 -10.67 10.48 5.01
N LEU A 237 -11.92 10.27 4.61
CA LEU A 237 -12.54 10.95 3.47
C LEU A 237 -13.79 11.67 3.96
N ILE A 238 -13.78 13.01 3.88
CA ILE A 238 -14.96 13.84 4.10
C ILE A 238 -15.58 14.14 2.73
N GLY A 239 -16.83 13.73 2.52
CA GLY A 239 -17.48 13.66 1.21
C GLY A 239 -17.48 12.23 0.67
N ASN A 240 -17.55 12.07 -0.66
CA ASN A 240 -17.41 10.76 -1.29
C ASN A 240 -16.81 10.90 -2.70
N ALA A 241 -16.56 9.77 -3.37
CA ALA A 241 -16.01 9.74 -4.72
C ALA A 241 -16.83 10.54 -5.75
N TYR A 242 -18.10 10.83 -5.47
CA TYR A 242 -19.04 11.52 -6.36
C TYR A 242 -19.20 13.02 -6.07
N THR A 243 -18.48 13.57 -5.10
CA THR A 243 -18.58 14.99 -4.74
C THR A 243 -17.20 15.62 -4.61
N THR A 244 -17.16 16.96 -4.53
CA THR A 244 -16.01 17.62 -3.90
C THR A 244 -15.82 17.01 -2.51
N SER A 245 -14.60 16.62 -2.20
CA SER A 245 -14.26 15.88 -1.00
C SER A 245 -12.89 16.31 -0.47
N LEU A 246 -12.58 15.88 0.75
CA LEU A 246 -11.29 16.10 1.37
C LEU A 246 -10.78 14.75 1.87
N PHE A 247 -9.68 14.29 1.30
CA PHE A 247 -8.97 13.13 1.76
C PHE A 247 -7.81 13.55 2.67
N ILE A 248 -7.72 12.92 3.83
CA ILE A 248 -6.64 13.13 4.79
C ILE A 248 -6.16 11.77 5.24
N GLN A 249 -4.86 11.62 5.26
CA GLN A 249 -4.20 10.40 5.68
C GLN A 249 -2.97 10.79 6.48
N GLY A 250 -2.72 10.12 7.59
CA GLY A 250 -1.57 10.45 8.40
C GLY A 250 -1.30 9.41 9.46
N GLY A 251 -0.11 9.44 10.03
CA GLY A 251 0.29 8.47 11.02
C GLY A 251 1.74 8.64 11.47
N ILE A 252 2.09 7.77 12.40
CA ILE A 252 3.41 7.66 13.01
C ILE A 252 3.82 6.19 13.01
N SER A 253 5.06 5.94 12.63
CA SER A 253 5.70 4.63 12.70
C SER A 253 6.67 4.55 13.87
N ASP A 254 6.72 3.40 14.54
CA ASP A 254 7.75 3.00 15.50
C ASP A 254 8.38 4.10 16.38
N ILE A 255 7.54 4.89 17.06
CA ILE A 255 8.02 5.86 18.04
C ILE A 255 8.43 5.09 19.31
N PRO A 256 9.73 5.12 19.69
CA PRO A 256 10.20 4.41 20.86
C PRO A 256 9.74 5.10 22.14
N PHE A 257 9.34 4.30 23.12
CA PHE A 257 9.05 4.73 24.47
C PHE A 257 9.80 3.83 25.44
N THR A 258 10.69 4.41 26.24
CA THR A 258 11.42 3.70 27.29
C THR A 258 10.99 4.18 28.66
N LYS A 259 11.18 3.33 29.68
CA LYS A 259 10.87 3.66 31.07
C LYS A 259 11.64 4.89 31.59
N ARG A 260 12.75 5.26 30.95
CA ARG A 260 13.62 6.37 31.34
C ARG A 260 13.23 7.70 30.70
N ASP A 261 12.30 7.69 29.76
CA ASP A 261 11.91 8.90 29.04
C ASP A 261 11.01 9.77 29.92
N GLU A 262 11.51 10.95 30.30
CA GLU A 262 10.73 11.96 31.05
C GLU A 262 9.73 12.71 30.15
N LYS A 263 9.93 12.65 28.82
CA LYS A 263 9.08 13.29 27.80
C LYS A 263 8.93 12.38 26.61
N PHE A 264 7.76 12.42 25.99
CA PHE A 264 7.50 11.80 24.71
C PHE A 264 8.28 12.57 23.62
N GLU A 265 9.23 11.90 22.97
CA GLU A 265 9.99 12.46 21.85
C GLU A 265 9.29 12.06 20.55
N PHE A 266 8.79 13.07 19.83
CA PHE A 266 8.12 12.88 18.56
C PHE A 266 9.17 12.81 17.45
N ASP A 267 9.19 11.70 16.71
CA ASP A 267 10.10 11.49 15.60
C ASP A 267 9.44 11.99 14.31
N GLU A 268 9.89 13.16 13.83
CA GLU A 268 9.35 13.82 12.65
C GLU A 268 9.68 13.05 11.36
N GLU A 269 10.74 12.24 11.35
CA GLU A 269 11.11 11.40 10.20
C GLU A 269 10.18 10.19 10.06
N LYS A 270 9.61 9.73 11.17
CA LYS A 270 8.65 8.62 11.23
C LYS A 270 7.19 9.06 11.16
N THR A 271 6.96 10.33 10.86
CA THR A 271 5.63 10.89 10.73
C THR A 271 5.29 11.09 9.26
N TYR A 272 4.09 10.68 8.87
CA TYR A 272 3.56 10.97 7.56
C TYR A 272 2.21 11.68 7.63
N LEU A 273 1.99 12.55 6.64
CA LEU A 273 0.74 13.26 6.47
C LEU A 273 0.52 13.53 4.98
N LEU A 274 -0.70 13.31 4.53
CA LEU A 274 -1.21 13.62 3.22
C LEU A 274 -2.53 14.34 3.39
N PHE A 275 -2.63 15.50 2.75
CA PHE A 275 -3.81 16.35 2.74
C PHE A 275 -4.20 16.64 1.30
N GLU A 276 -5.39 16.20 0.89
CA GLU A 276 -5.83 16.24 -0.51
C GLU A 276 -7.29 16.70 -0.64
N PRO A 277 -7.54 18.01 -0.79
CA PRO A 277 -8.79 18.50 -1.34
C PRO A 277 -9.00 18.03 -2.79
N ARG A 278 -10.15 17.41 -3.04
CA ARG A 278 -10.59 16.89 -4.33
C ARG A 278 -11.77 17.68 -4.84
N PHE A 279 -11.65 18.25 -6.03
CA PHE A 279 -12.69 19.05 -6.68
C PHE A 279 -13.27 18.29 -7.86
N ARG A 280 -14.60 18.08 -7.85
CA ARG A 280 -15.29 17.39 -8.94
C ARG A 280 -16.05 18.37 -9.82
N GLY A 281 -15.61 18.48 -11.07
CA GLY A 281 -16.33 19.13 -12.16
C GLY A 281 -17.22 18.14 -12.93
N LYS A 282 -17.92 18.63 -13.97
CA LYS A 282 -18.79 17.79 -14.82
C LYS A 282 -18.03 16.82 -15.73
N LYS A 283 -16.80 17.15 -16.10
CA LYS A 283 -15.99 16.40 -17.09
C LYS A 283 -14.54 16.18 -16.63
N CYS A 284 -14.16 16.78 -15.52
CA CYS A 284 -12.82 16.71 -14.97
C CYS A 284 -12.88 16.67 -13.44
N GLN A 285 -11.85 16.10 -12.86
CA GLN A 285 -11.56 16.09 -11.45
C GLN A 285 -10.18 16.71 -11.24
N VAL A 286 -10.02 17.42 -10.14
CA VAL A 286 -8.78 18.07 -9.75
C VAL A 286 -8.49 17.71 -8.31
N ASP A 287 -7.36 17.05 -8.08
CA ASP A 287 -6.87 16.76 -6.75
C ASP A 287 -5.66 17.65 -6.49
N VAL A 288 -5.66 18.36 -5.38
CA VAL A 288 -4.52 19.17 -4.94
C VAL A 288 -4.00 18.52 -3.67
N THR A 289 -2.76 18.05 -3.68
CA THR A 289 -2.18 17.29 -2.56
C THR A 289 -1.01 18.04 -1.97
N ALA A 290 -0.93 18.06 -0.64
CA ALA A 290 0.30 18.34 0.09
C ALA A 290 0.66 17.09 0.88
N PHE A 291 1.92 16.70 0.87
CA PHE A 291 2.36 15.44 1.46
C PHE A 291 3.73 15.52 2.10
N SER A 292 3.89 14.74 3.17
CA SER A 292 5.16 14.32 3.78
C SER A 292 5.02 12.81 4.00
N LEU A 293 5.80 12.01 3.27
CA LEU A 293 5.68 10.56 3.22
C LEU A 293 7.02 9.89 3.57
N PRO A 294 7.02 8.65 4.09
CA PRO A 294 8.25 7.95 4.45
C PRO A 294 9.07 7.55 3.22
N GLU A 295 10.39 7.75 3.27
CA GLU A 295 11.31 7.52 2.16
C GLU A 295 11.23 6.10 1.60
N ASP A 296 11.11 5.11 2.48
CA ASP A 296 11.05 3.69 2.13
C ASP A 296 9.89 3.33 1.20
N THR A 297 8.80 4.11 1.24
CA THR A 297 7.60 3.84 0.45
C THR A 297 7.50 4.68 -0.82
N VAL A 298 8.06 5.89 -0.79
CA VAL A 298 7.98 6.81 -1.93
C VAL A 298 8.68 6.26 -3.17
N LYS A 299 9.74 5.47 -2.99
CA LYS A 299 10.49 4.83 -4.09
C LYS A 299 9.65 3.91 -4.98
N ASP A 300 8.52 3.42 -4.47
CA ASP A 300 7.62 2.52 -5.21
C ASP A 300 6.40 3.24 -5.83
N PHE A 301 6.23 4.54 -5.56
CA PHE A 301 5.13 5.33 -6.14
C PHE A 301 5.41 5.74 -7.59
N ILE A 302 4.33 5.99 -8.34
CA ILE A 302 4.39 6.28 -9.77
C ILE A 302 4.84 7.71 -10.05
N PHE A 303 4.25 8.67 -9.34
CA PHE A 303 4.23 10.08 -9.72
C PHE A 303 5.20 10.96 -8.92
N ILE A 304 5.68 10.48 -7.79
CA ILE A 304 6.56 11.22 -6.87
C ILE A 304 7.72 10.32 -6.46
N ASN A 305 8.89 10.92 -6.23
CA ASN A 305 10.09 10.21 -5.80
C ASN A 305 10.70 10.79 -4.51
N ASP A 306 10.16 11.90 -4.02
CA ASP A 306 10.66 12.61 -2.85
C ASP A 306 9.63 12.61 -1.73
N THR A 307 10.11 12.72 -0.50
CA THR A 307 9.32 12.57 0.73
C THR A 307 8.38 13.75 0.99
N LEU A 308 8.76 14.98 0.63
CA LEU A 308 7.98 16.19 0.87
C LEU A 308 7.62 16.90 -0.43
N GLY A 309 6.37 17.35 -0.54
CA GLY A 309 5.99 18.18 -1.67
C GLY A 309 4.52 18.54 -1.78
N MET A 310 4.19 19.09 -2.94
CA MET A 310 2.86 19.42 -3.37
C MET A 310 2.60 18.86 -4.77
N ASN A 311 1.34 18.53 -5.04
CA ASN A 311 0.91 17.97 -6.30
C ASN A 311 -0.42 18.55 -6.76
N ILE A 312 -0.58 18.70 -8.07
CA ILE A 312 -1.87 18.93 -8.70
C ILE A 312 -2.08 17.83 -9.74
N ASN A 313 -3.13 17.05 -9.56
CA ASN A 313 -3.55 16.02 -10.50
C ASN A 313 -4.87 16.42 -11.15
N ILE A 314 -4.89 16.56 -12.47
CA ILE A 314 -6.09 16.90 -13.25
C ILE A 314 -6.38 15.74 -14.18
N TYR A 315 -7.58 15.18 -14.10
CA TYR A 315 -7.97 14.06 -14.95
C TYR A 315 -9.41 14.14 -15.40
N THR A 316 -9.70 13.45 -16.50
CA THR A 316 -11.03 13.42 -17.07
C THR A 316 -11.92 12.38 -16.39
N ASP A 317 -13.21 12.68 -16.35
CA ASP A 317 -14.22 11.79 -15.78
C ASP A 317 -15.09 11.26 -16.93
N ASN A 318 -15.01 9.96 -17.20
CA ASN A 318 -15.82 9.23 -18.20
C ASN A 318 -15.67 9.73 -19.66
N LEU A 319 -14.45 9.76 -20.21
CA LEU A 319 -14.30 9.92 -21.67
C LEU A 319 -14.53 8.59 -22.39
N TYR A 320 -15.12 8.67 -23.57
CA TYR A 320 -15.41 7.51 -24.42
C TYR A 320 -14.80 7.70 -25.80
N PHE A 321 -14.06 6.70 -26.27
CA PHE A 321 -13.70 6.55 -27.67
C PHE A 321 -14.41 5.30 -28.21
N LYS A 322 -15.40 5.52 -29.09
CA LYS A 322 -16.38 4.50 -29.50
C LYS A 322 -17.09 3.90 -28.27
N ASN A 323 -16.94 2.60 -28.04
CA ASN A 323 -17.52 1.86 -26.91
C ASN A 323 -16.50 1.61 -25.78
N LYS A 324 -15.31 2.22 -25.83
CA LYS A 324 -14.28 2.06 -24.81
C LYS A 324 -14.13 3.32 -23.98
N MET A 325 -14.17 3.16 -22.66
CA MET A 325 -13.87 4.22 -21.72
C MET A 325 -12.34 4.43 -21.67
N PHE A 326 -11.91 5.68 -21.64
CA PHE A 326 -10.54 6.05 -21.35
C PHE A 326 -10.48 7.19 -20.35
N LEU A 327 -9.38 7.23 -19.59
CA LEU A 327 -9.05 8.32 -18.69
C LEU A 327 -7.76 8.95 -19.18
N PHE A 328 -7.75 10.28 -19.26
CA PHE A 328 -6.54 11.05 -19.51
C PHE A 328 -6.34 11.98 -18.33
N GLY A 329 -5.12 12.05 -17.83
CA GLY A 329 -4.76 12.95 -16.75
C GLY A 329 -3.35 13.49 -16.88
N ILE A 330 -3.09 14.53 -16.09
CA ILE A 330 -1.77 15.12 -15.94
C ILE A 330 -1.55 15.31 -14.45
N ASN A 331 -0.45 14.73 -13.97
CA ASN A 331 0.07 14.97 -12.65
C ASN A 331 1.19 16.01 -12.74
N ALA A 332 1.17 17.05 -11.92
CA ALA A 332 2.25 18.03 -11.82
C ALA A 332 2.69 18.16 -10.36
N SER A 333 3.99 17.99 -10.11
CA SER A 333 4.58 17.94 -8.77
C SER A 333 5.63 19.03 -8.57
N LEU A 334 5.65 19.58 -7.37
CA LEU A 334 6.77 20.34 -6.79
C LEU A 334 7.21 19.57 -5.56
N THR A 335 8.41 19.03 -5.58
CA THR A 335 8.97 18.24 -4.49
C THR A 335 10.27 18.83 -3.96
N PHE A 336 10.61 18.45 -2.74
CA PHE A 336 11.81 18.90 -2.05
C PHE A 336 12.65 17.67 -1.67
N PRO A 337 13.71 17.37 -2.43
CA PRO A 337 14.59 16.23 -2.15
C PRO A 337 15.15 16.28 -0.73
N ASP A 338 15.28 15.09 -0.11
CA ASP A 338 15.82 14.88 1.25
C ASP A 338 15.17 15.71 2.37
N LYS A 339 13.95 16.25 2.13
CA LYS A 339 13.20 17.06 3.11
C LYS A 339 11.95 16.35 3.57
N ASN A 340 11.57 16.60 4.82
CA ASN A 340 10.37 16.04 5.45
C ASN A 340 9.66 17.11 6.28
N PHE A 341 8.67 16.70 7.07
CA PHE A 341 7.85 17.61 7.88
C PHE A 341 8.66 18.55 8.79
N SER A 342 9.83 18.12 9.30
CA SER A 342 10.69 18.94 10.18
C SER A 342 11.19 20.21 9.50
N HIS A 343 11.36 20.16 8.18
CA HIS A 343 11.95 21.23 7.38
C HIS A 343 10.93 22.33 7.03
N LEU A 344 9.63 22.15 7.33
CA LEU A 344 8.62 23.19 7.15
C LEU A 344 8.81 24.39 8.08
N GLY A 345 9.59 24.24 9.16
CA GLY A 345 9.95 25.31 10.09
C GLY A 345 10.85 26.39 9.49
N THR A 346 11.59 26.07 8.43
CA THR A 346 12.47 27.01 7.70
C THR A 346 12.14 27.05 6.20
N PRO A 347 11.04 27.74 5.80
CA PRO A 347 10.56 27.70 4.42
C PRO A 347 11.53 28.22 3.36
N ALA A 348 12.52 29.05 3.74
CA ALA A 348 13.53 29.54 2.80
C ALA A 348 14.42 28.39 2.33
N ASP A 349 14.88 27.55 3.26
CA ASP A 349 15.78 26.42 3.02
C ASP A 349 15.09 25.32 2.18
N LEU A 350 13.75 25.28 2.15
CA LEU A 350 13.00 24.36 1.29
C LEU A 350 13.30 24.60 -0.19
N PHE A 351 13.55 25.84 -0.62
CA PHE A 351 13.74 26.16 -2.04
C PHE A 351 15.20 26.17 -2.48
N ASP A 352 16.15 25.84 -1.58
CA ASP A 352 17.56 25.66 -1.93
C ASP A 352 17.76 24.48 -2.89
N ASP A 353 16.89 23.48 -2.79
CA ASP A 353 16.85 22.31 -3.68
C ASP A 353 15.38 21.89 -3.87
N TYR A 354 14.94 21.82 -5.12
CA TYR A 354 13.55 21.51 -5.48
C TYR A 354 13.47 20.82 -6.85
N SER A 355 12.50 19.93 -6.99
CA SER A 355 12.22 19.21 -8.23
C SER A 355 10.82 19.56 -8.74
N ILE A 356 10.72 19.92 -10.02
CA ILE A 356 9.43 20.15 -10.69
C ILE A 356 9.26 19.11 -11.78
N ALA A 357 8.20 18.31 -11.71
CA ALA A 357 7.91 17.32 -12.74
C ALA A 357 6.46 17.43 -13.22
N ALA A 358 6.24 17.01 -14.47
CA ALA A 358 4.91 16.74 -15.00
C ALA A 358 4.85 15.36 -15.64
N ALA A 359 3.77 14.65 -15.36
CA ALA A 359 3.52 13.30 -15.83
C ALA A 359 2.10 13.21 -16.43
N PRO A 360 1.92 13.50 -17.72
CA PRO A 360 0.74 13.05 -18.46
C PRO A 360 0.61 11.52 -18.41
N TYR A 361 -0.61 11.05 -18.24
CA TYR A 361 -0.94 9.63 -18.22
C TYR A 361 -2.28 9.33 -18.91
N LEU A 362 -2.42 8.08 -19.32
CA LEU A 362 -3.57 7.55 -20.03
C LEU A 362 -3.90 6.17 -19.46
N GLU A 363 -5.17 5.94 -19.13
CA GLU A 363 -5.70 4.64 -18.72
C GLU A 363 -6.75 4.18 -19.76
N LEU A 364 -6.59 2.96 -20.28
CA LEU A 364 -7.45 2.38 -21.30
C LEU A 364 -7.99 1.01 -20.86
N LYS A 365 -9.31 0.87 -20.88
CA LYS A 365 -9.95 -0.45 -20.70
C LYS A 365 -9.81 -1.28 -21.97
N LEU A 366 -9.01 -2.35 -21.90
CA LEU A 366 -8.71 -3.26 -23.01
C LEU A 366 -8.99 -4.70 -22.59
N PHE A 367 -9.96 -5.33 -23.26
CA PHE A 367 -10.44 -6.68 -22.95
C PHE A 367 -10.89 -6.78 -21.48
N ASN A 368 -10.38 -7.74 -20.72
CA ASN A 368 -10.65 -7.92 -19.30
C ASN A 368 -9.64 -7.18 -18.40
N GLY A 369 -8.96 -6.17 -18.93
CA GLY A 369 -7.89 -5.47 -18.21
C GLY A 369 -7.81 -3.98 -18.52
N GLU A 370 -6.82 -3.35 -17.90
CA GLU A 370 -6.54 -1.93 -17.97
C GLU A 370 -5.07 -1.74 -18.35
N LEU A 371 -4.84 -1.02 -19.44
CA LEU A 371 -3.52 -0.53 -19.83
C LEU A 371 -3.36 0.87 -19.24
N HIS A 372 -2.30 1.10 -18.48
CA HIS A 372 -1.92 2.45 -18.08
C HIS A 372 -0.56 2.80 -18.67
N SER A 373 -0.43 4.03 -19.12
CA SER A 373 0.81 4.57 -19.68
C SER A 373 1.04 5.96 -19.13
N MET A 374 2.28 6.25 -18.75
CA MET A 374 2.69 7.52 -18.19
C MET A 374 4.03 7.92 -18.82
N PHE A 375 4.14 9.22 -19.13
CA PHE A 375 5.38 9.84 -19.55
C PHE A 375 5.65 11.00 -18.60
N GLN A 376 6.74 10.92 -17.84
CA GLN A 376 7.15 11.94 -16.90
C GLN A 376 8.35 12.71 -17.45
N MET A 377 8.31 14.02 -17.22
CA MET A 377 9.39 14.96 -17.52
C MET A 377 9.72 15.78 -16.28
N ASN A 378 10.96 15.71 -15.81
CA ASN A 378 11.51 16.55 -14.76
C ASN A 378 12.11 17.82 -15.37
N PHE A 379 11.52 18.96 -15.07
CA PHE A 379 11.97 20.25 -15.59
C PHE A 379 13.24 20.74 -14.90
N THR A 380 13.47 20.40 -13.64
CA THR A 380 14.70 20.78 -12.92
C THR A 380 15.92 20.13 -13.58
N ASP A 381 15.87 18.82 -13.86
CA ASP A 381 16.96 18.11 -14.56
C ASP A 381 17.26 18.72 -15.95
N ILE A 382 16.23 19.20 -16.67
CA ILE A 382 16.40 19.91 -17.95
C ILE A 382 17.10 21.25 -17.75
N MET A 383 16.72 22.01 -16.71
CA MET A 383 17.33 23.30 -16.38
C MET A 383 18.80 23.15 -15.98
N ASP A 384 19.16 22.04 -15.34
CA ASP A 384 20.52 21.70 -14.91
C ASP A 384 21.37 21.06 -16.01
N SER A 385 20.85 21.02 -17.25
CA SER A 385 21.50 20.41 -18.43
C SER A 385 21.67 18.88 -18.38
N ASP A 386 21.03 18.19 -17.43
CA ASP A 386 20.96 16.74 -17.28
C ASP A 386 19.72 16.15 -18.00
N TRP A 387 19.48 16.61 -19.23
CA TRP A 387 18.27 16.29 -20.01
C TRP A 387 18.00 14.79 -20.19
N TYR A 388 19.04 13.96 -20.14
CA TYR A 388 18.91 12.51 -20.27
C TYR A 388 18.27 11.85 -19.05
N LYS A 389 18.43 12.43 -17.85
CA LYS A 389 17.83 11.94 -16.60
C LYS A 389 16.38 12.41 -16.42
N ALA A 390 15.99 13.42 -17.19
CA ALA A 390 14.71 14.11 -17.03
C ALA A 390 13.49 13.26 -17.43
N PHE A 391 13.67 12.17 -18.18
CA PHE A 391 12.57 11.43 -18.80
C PHE A 391 12.36 10.06 -18.17
N LYS A 392 11.11 9.75 -17.83
CA LYS A 392 10.67 8.41 -17.41
C LYS A 392 9.42 8.01 -18.18
N ILE A 393 9.40 6.80 -18.70
CA ILE A 393 8.25 6.19 -19.36
C ILE A 393 7.86 4.96 -18.54
N SER A 394 6.60 4.90 -18.14
CA SER A 394 6.02 3.72 -17.50
C SER A 394 4.84 3.22 -18.32
N ILE A 395 4.85 1.94 -18.68
CA ILE A 395 3.72 1.29 -19.37
C ILE A 395 3.41 0.00 -18.63
N GLY A 396 2.17 -0.18 -18.21
CA GLY A 396 1.74 -1.40 -17.53
C GLY A 396 0.36 -1.85 -17.95
N TYR A 397 0.15 -3.16 -17.87
CA TYR A 397 -1.12 -3.81 -18.17
C TYR A 397 -1.52 -4.69 -17.00
N LYS A 398 -2.76 -4.53 -16.54
CA LYS A 398 -3.37 -5.30 -15.46
C LYS A 398 -4.61 -6.00 -16.00
N SER A 399 -4.67 -7.32 -15.90
CA SER A 399 -5.81 -8.14 -16.30
C SER A 399 -6.55 -8.69 -15.08
N GLN A 400 -7.86 -8.85 -15.19
CA GLN A 400 -8.72 -9.51 -14.21
C GLN A 400 -9.14 -10.88 -14.71
N PHE A 401 -9.23 -11.87 -13.81
CA PHE A 401 -9.65 -13.25 -14.10
C PHE A 401 -10.69 -13.75 -13.11
#